data_AF-A0A958CUH8-F1
#
_entry.id   AF-A0A958CUH8-F1
#
_cell.length_a   1.000
_cell.length_b   1.000
_cell.length_c   1.000
_cell.angle_alpha   90.00
_cell.angle_beta   90.00
_cell.angle_gamma   90.00
#
_symmetry.space_group_name_H-M   'P 1'
#
loop_
_entity.id
_entity.type
_entity.pdbx_description
1 polymer ?
#
loop_
_entity_poly.entity_id
_entity_poly.type
_entity_poly.pdbx_seq_one_letter_code
_entity_poly.pdbx_strand_id
1 'polypeptide(L)' 'MALVPIIMGSKSDLKHGQAIADALADFGIESEIRVASAHKAPRFALEV' A
#
# COMPACT_ATOMS: atom_id res chain seq x y z
N MET A 1 3.19 -5.07 17.18
CA MET A 1 3.72 -5.69 15.94
C MET A 1 4.02 -4.58 14.95
N ALA A 2 4.97 -4.79 14.03
CA ALA A 2 5.28 -3.80 13.00
C ALA A 2 4.34 -4.02 11.79
N LEU A 3 3.73 -2.94 11.30
CA LEU A 3 2.86 -2.92 10.12
C LEU A 3 3.63 -2.38 8.92
N VAL A 4 3.46 -3.00 7.75
CA VAL A 4 3.99 -2.49 6.47
C VAL A 4 2.86 -1.85 5.65
N PRO A 5 2.75 -0.51 5.60
CA PRO A 5 1.81 0.16 4.70
C PRO A 5 2.32 0.10 3.25
N ILE A 6 1.48 -0.43 2.35
CA ILE A 6 1.72 -0.49 0.91
C ILE A 6 0.93 0.65 0.25
N ILE A 7 1.60 1.78 0.02
CA ILE A 7 0.98 2.98 -0.57
C ILE A 7 1.20 2.98 -2.08
N MET A 8 0.11 3.08 -2.84
CA MET A 8 0.13 3.15 -4.31
C MET A 8 -0.65 4.35 -4.84
N GLY A 9 -0.27 4.88 -6.00
CA GLY A 9 -0.86 6.11 -6.53
C GLY A 9 -2.20 5.92 -7.26
N SER A 10 -2.51 4.70 -7.67
CA SER A 10 -3.68 4.38 -8.49
C SER A 10 -4.18 2.95 -8.27
N LYS A 11 -5.48 2.71 -8.52
CA LYS A 11 -6.03 1.34 -8.53
C LYS A 11 -5.42 0.46 -9.64
N SER A 12 -4.85 1.06 -10.68
CA SER A 12 -4.09 0.32 -11.70
C SER A 12 -2.92 -0.47 -11.12
N ASP A 13 -2.42 -0.05 -9.96
CA ASP A 13 -1.24 -0.61 -9.32
C ASP A 13 -1.59 -1.77 -8.37
N LEU A 14 -2.89 -2.07 -8.18
CA LEU A 14 -3.38 -3.09 -7.24
C LEU A 14 -2.77 -4.46 -7.47
N LYS A 15 -2.59 -4.85 -8.74
CA LYS A 15 -1.94 -6.13 -9.06
C LYS A 15 -0.52 -6.22 -8.48
N HIS A 16 0.22 -5.11 -8.50
CA HIS A 16 1.57 -5.06 -7.95
C HIS A 16 1.55 -5.00 -6.42
N GLY A 17 0.67 -4.18 -5.83
CA GLY A 17 0.52 -4.12 -4.38
C GLY A 17 0.09 -5.44 -3.75
N GLN A 18 -0.80 -6.19 -4.42
CA GLN A 18 -1.22 -7.51 -3.95
C GLN A 18 -0.06 -8.51 -3.94
N ALA A 19 0.77 -8.52 -4.99
CA ALA A 19 1.95 -9.38 -5.03
C ALA A 19 2.94 -9.08 -3.88
N ILE A 20 3.05 -7.82 -3.44
CA ILE A 20 3.84 -7.45 -2.27
C ILE A 20 3.17 -7.96 -0.98
N ALA A 21 1.86 -7.76 -0.83
CA ALA A 21 1.11 -8.22 0.33
C ALA A 21 1.18 -9.74 0.51
N ASP A 22 1.05 -10.49 -0.59
CA ASP A 22 1.16 -11.95 -0.60
C ASP A 22 2.55 -12.41 -0.15
N ALA A 23 3.62 -11.78 -0.64
CA ALA A 23 4.98 -12.08 -0.22
C ALA A 23 5.22 -11.75 1.26
N LEU A 24 4.65 -10.65 1.78
CA LEU A 24 4.74 -10.31 3.20
C LEU A 24 3.99 -11.32 4.09
N ALA A 25 2.85 -11.83 3.61
CA ALA A 25 2.07 -12.85 4.31
C ALA A 25 2.84 -14.17 4.47
N ASP A 26 3.64 -14.57 3.47
CA ASP A 26 4.51 -15.76 3.56
C ASP A 26 5.54 -15.65 4.71
N PHE A 27 5.93 -14.43 5.09
CA PHE A 27 6.81 -14.16 6.24
C PHE A 27 6.05 -13.88 7.55
N GLY A 28 4.72 -13.94 7.55
CA GLY A 28 3.89 -13.57 8.70
C GLY A 28 3.95 -12.08 9.05
N ILE A 29 4.26 -11.22 8.08
CA ILE A 29 4.34 -9.77 8.27
C ILE A 29 2.98 -9.15 7.94
N GLU A 30 2.43 -8.42 8.90
CA GLU A 30 1.19 -7.67 8.71
C GLU A 30 1.39 -6.51 7.74
N SER A 31 0.50 -6.38 6.76
CA SER A 31 0.56 -5.33 5.75
C SER A 31 -0.81 -4.82 5.37
N GLU A 32 -0.86 -3.58 4.87
CA GLU A 32 -2.12 -2.93 4.51
C GLU A 32 -1.97 -2.09 3.24
N ILE A 33 -2.90 -2.25 2.30
CA ILE A 33 -2.90 -1.53 1.03
C ILE A 33 -3.66 -0.20 1.14
N ARG A 34 -3.08 0.86 0.58
CA ARG A 34 -3.63 2.22 0.51
C ARG A 34 -3.46 2.81 -0.89
N VAL A 35 -4.53 3.38 -1.45
CA VAL A 35 -4.47 4.12 -2.73
C VAL A 35 -4.42 5.61 -2.44
N ALA A 36 -3.25 6.22 -2.51
CA ALA A 36 -3.02 7.62 -2.25
C ALA A 36 -2.05 8.23 -3.28
N SER A 37 -2.58 9.12 -4.13
CA SER A 37 -1.78 9.77 -5.17
C SER A 37 -1.13 11.04 -4.65
N ALA A 38 0.21 11.10 -4.69
CA ALA A 38 0.96 12.31 -4.37
C ALA A 38 0.56 13.51 -5.25
N HIS A 39 0.22 13.30 -6.52
CA HIS A 39 -0.13 14.37 -7.46
C HIS A 39 -1.62 14.73 -7.45
N LYS A 40 -2.51 13.73 -7.36
CA LYS A 40 -3.97 13.97 -7.45
C LYS A 40 -4.60 14.33 -6.11
N ALA A 41 -4.05 13.86 -5.00
CA ALA A 41 -4.59 14.06 -3.67
C ALA A 41 -3.46 14.19 -2.61
N PRO A 42 -2.61 15.23 -2.68
CA PRO A 42 -1.44 15.38 -1.81
C PRO A 42 -1.79 15.47 -0.32
N ARG A 43 -2.91 16.13 0.04
CA ARG A 43 -3.36 16.19 1.44
C ARG A 43 -3.76 14.83 1.97
N PHE A 44 -4.51 14.07 1.18
CA PHE A 44 -4.84 12.70 1.54
C PHE A 44 -3.57 11.87 1.70
N ALA A 45 -2.66 11.91 0.72
CA ALA A 45 -1.37 11.20 0.77
C ALA A 45 -0.50 11.54 1.99
N LEU A 46 -0.62 12.72 2.58
CA LEU A 46 0.07 13.12 3.82
C LEU A 46 -0.51 12.45 5.08
N GLU A 47 -1.79 12.08 5.05
CA GLU A 47 -2.53 11.54 6.20
C GLU A 47 -2.50 10.00 6.27
N VAL A 48 -2.10 9.33 5.20
CA VAL A 48 -2.17 7.86 5.05
C VAL A 48 -0.95 7.13 5.60
#